data_AF-A0A9P0A5R0-F1
#
_entry.id   AF-A0A9P0A5R0-F1
#
_cell.length_a   1.000
_cell.length_b   1.000
_cell.length_c   1.000
_cell.angle_alpha   90.00
_cell.angle_beta   90.00
_cell.angle_gamma   90.00
#
_symmetry.space_group_name_H-M   'P 1'
#
loop_
_entity.id
_entity.type
_entity.pdbx_description
1 polymer ?
#
loop_
_entity_poly.entity_id
_entity_poly.type
_entity_poly.pdbx_seq_one_letter_code
_entity_poly.pdbx_strand_id
1 'polypeptide(L)'
;MGECIIRVKKLSSDISQFRFDLGHFQLGQPNRRTGVCDTDLFLIGEGTHQEVKICGTNNGQHIYYDVDDVNEPIEVKIIATQPNIYRLWEIRISQIEFKHRAPAGCLQYYREPSGIIQTMNFAVNGRHLADQDYNICMRQETDDPGSGDDSIPLSDDVGQSRGCQDRVMLPCDIEEFITPGGGPRVCDLLHCGNSFCSGSDLPCRIESSTLPFSIHVQFGPAIAEESPEDNLGMCLKYDQQACVV
;
A
#
# COMPACT_ATOMS: atom_id res chain seq x y z
N MET A 1 10.93 -19.30 19.19
CA MET A 1 9.46 -19.23 19.17
C MET A 1 9.06 -18.22 20.20
N GLY A 2 8.44 -17.13 19.81
CA GLY A 2 8.10 -16.07 20.74
C GLY A 2 7.16 -15.05 20.12
N GLU A 3 6.38 -14.43 20.99
CA GLU A 3 5.55 -13.29 20.68
C GLU A 3 6.13 -12.09 21.43
N CYS A 4 6.27 -10.97 20.75
CA CYS A 4 6.61 -9.69 21.34
C CYS A 4 5.40 -8.76 21.19
N ILE A 5 4.86 -8.28 22.30
CA ILE A 5 3.72 -7.37 22.33
C ILE A 5 4.20 -6.02 22.83
N ILE A 6 3.91 -4.98 22.05
CA ILE A 6 4.19 -3.59 22.38
C ILE A 6 2.86 -2.87 22.45
N ARG A 7 2.67 -2.08 23.51
CA ARG A 7 1.48 -1.21 23.67
C ARG A 7 1.89 0.23 23.47
N VAL A 8 1.24 0.91 22.54
CA VAL A 8 1.54 2.31 22.20
C VAL A 8 0.34 3.16 22.56
N LYS A 9 0.55 4.12 23.46
CA LYS A 9 -0.45 5.10 23.86
C LYS A 9 -0.17 6.45 23.21
N LYS A 10 -1.24 7.18 22.86
CA LYS A 10 -1.16 8.58 22.42
C LYS A 10 -0.52 9.46 23.51
N LEU A 11 0.38 10.35 23.11
CA LEU A 11 1.02 11.32 23.99
C LEU A 11 0.12 12.52 24.30
N SER A 12 -0.77 12.87 23.37
CA SER A 12 -1.77 13.92 23.51
C SER A 12 -3.05 13.58 22.74
N SER A 13 -4.14 14.30 22.99
CA SER A 13 -5.40 14.19 22.26
C SER A 13 -5.28 14.51 20.77
N ASP A 14 -4.35 15.40 20.43
CA ASP A 14 -4.20 15.99 19.09
C ASP A 14 -3.50 15.04 18.10
N ILE A 15 -2.93 13.94 18.62
CA ILE A 15 -2.37 12.88 17.79
C ILE A 15 -3.49 12.18 17.04
N SER A 16 -3.37 12.11 15.71
CA SER A 16 -4.35 11.48 14.84
C SER A 16 -3.85 10.16 14.25
N GLN A 17 -2.54 10.03 14.09
CA GLN A 17 -1.92 8.89 13.39
C GLN A 17 -0.63 8.46 14.08
N PHE A 18 -0.33 7.18 13.98
CA PHE A 18 1.01 6.66 14.19
C PHE A 18 1.65 6.32 12.86
N ARG A 19 2.92 6.71 12.71
CA ARG A 19 3.77 6.31 11.60
C ARG A 19 4.83 5.36 12.10
N PHE A 20 4.84 4.16 11.53
CA PHE A 20 5.85 3.13 11.77
C PHE A 20 6.85 3.20 10.63
N ASP A 21 8.08 3.61 10.90
CA ASP A 21 9.19 3.57 9.95
C ASP A 21 9.97 2.26 10.17
N LEU A 22 10.00 1.41 9.15
CA LEU A 22 10.63 0.09 9.14
C LEU A 22 12.08 0.21 8.68
N GLY A 23 12.97 0.74 9.53
CA GLY A 23 14.37 1.00 9.17
C GLY A 23 15.09 -0.25 8.66
N HIS A 24 15.20 -1.25 9.52
CA HIS A 24 15.52 -2.62 9.14
C HIS A 24 14.32 -3.48 9.50
N PHE A 25 13.81 -4.29 8.58
CA PHE A 25 12.67 -5.16 8.83
C PHE A 25 12.75 -6.40 7.94
N GLN A 26 13.11 -7.50 8.58
CA GLN A 26 13.20 -8.82 7.99
C GLN A 26 12.62 -9.85 8.97
N LEU A 27 11.49 -10.41 8.57
CA LEU A 27 10.84 -11.56 9.19
C LEU A 27 10.84 -12.75 8.21
N GLY A 28 10.34 -13.90 8.65
CA GLY A 28 10.04 -15.02 7.77
C GLY A 28 9.15 -14.61 6.60
N GLN A 29 9.44 -15.16 5.42
CA GLN A 29 8.63 -14.93 4.22
C GLN A 29 7.23 -15.55 4.37
N PRO A 30 6.20 -14.99 3.70
CA PRO A 30 4.91 -15.62 3.63
C PRO A 30 5.00 -17.01 2.98
N ASN A 31 3.95 -17.79 3.17
CA ASN A 31 3.79 -19.07 2.52
C ASN A 31 3.88 -18.91 1.00
N ARG A 32 4.79 -19.68 0.39
CA ARG A 32 5.10 -19.58 -1.04
C ARG A 32 3.95 -19.92 -1.97
N ARG A 33 2.88 -20.59 -1.50
CA ARG A 33 1.71 -20.93 -2.32
C ARG A 33 0.56 -19.97 -2.09
N THR A 34 0.39 -19.49 -0.86
CA THR A 34 -0.80 -18.75 -0.47
C THR A 34 -0.56 -17.26 -0.22
N GLY A 35 0.68 -16.80 -0.06
CA GLY A 35 0.96 -15.40 0.31
C GLY A 35 0.66 -15.05 1.78
N VAL A 36 0.21 -16.02 2.58
CA VAL A 36 -0.16 -15.81 4.00
C VAL A 36 1.05 -15.86 4.92
N CYS A 37 1.08 -14.97 5.90
CA CYS A 37 2.10 -14.91 6.95
C CYS A 37 1.84 -15.96 8.06
N ASP A 38 2.01 -17.25 7.74
CA ASP A 38 1.66 -18.36 8.66
C ASP A 38 2.60 -18.48 9.87
N THR A 39 3.89 -18.17 9.70
CA THR A 39 4.92 -18.48 10.70
C THR A 39 5.39 -17.25 11.46
N ASP A 40 5.69 -16.19 10.71
CA ASP A 40 6.14 -14.92 11.24
C ASP A 40 5.17 -13.83 10.80
N LEU A 41 4.75 -12.99 11.74
CA LEU A 41 3.73 -11.98 11.52
C LEU A 41 4.03 -10.73 12.33
N PHE A 42 3.98 -9.57 11.68
CA PHE A 42 3.84 -8.27 12.33
C PHE A 42 2.41 -7.80 12.17
N LEU A 43 1.78 -7.47 13.29
CA LEU A 43 0.36 -7.19 13.41
C LEU A 43 0.16 -5.88 14.16
N ILE A 44 -0.64 -4.98 13.59
CA ILE A 44 -1.07 -3.74 14.25
C ILE A 44 -2.59 -3.76 14.35
N GLY A 45 -3.13 -3.50 15.55
CA GLY A 45 -4.56 -3.31 15.72
C GLY A 45 -5.38 -4.56 15.41
N GLU A 46 -4.99 -5.70 15.98
CA GLU A 46 -5.70 -6.98 15.80
C GLU A 46 -7.22 -6.84 16.04
N GLY A 47 -8.02 -7.34 15.10
CA GLY A 47 -9.47 -7.28 15.18
C GLY A 47 -10.10 -5.90 14.98
N THR A 48 -9.33 -4.90 14.54
CA THR A 48 -9.86 -3.58 14.13
C THR A 48 -10.14 -3.55 12.62
N HIS A 49 -10.94 -2.58 12.17
CA HIS A 49 -11.19 -2.37 10.74
C HIS A 49 -9.95 -1.94 9.93
N GLN A 50 -8.88 -1.52 10.62
CA GLN A 50 -7.62 -1.09 10.01
C GLN A 50 -6.48 -2.08 10.32
N GLU A 51 -6.81 -3.34 10.60
CA GLU A 51 -5.83 -4.36 10.93
C GLU A 51 -4.74 -4.49 9.86
N VAL A 52 -3.47 -4.34 10.26
CA VAL A 52 -2.32 -4.47 9.34
C VAL A 52 -1.59 -5.76 9.65
N LYS A 53 -1.47 -6.64 8.65
CA LYS A 53 -0.72 -7.90 8.72
C LYS A 53 0.38 -7.92 7.67
N ILE A 54 1.64 -7.90 8.10
CA ILE A 54 2.78 -8.03 7.19
C ILE A 54 3.85 -9.00 7.69
N CYS A 55 4.61 -9.56 6.76
CA CYS A 55 5.78 -10.37 7.03
C CYS A 55 6.82 -10.21 5.92
N GLY A 56 7.89 -11.00 5.95
CA GLY A 56 8.97 -10.93 4.98
C GLY A 56 9.85 -9.69 5.13
N THR A 57 10.26 -9.09 4.01
CA THR A 57 11.28 -8.03 3.96
C THR A 57 10.64 -6.69 3.58
N ASN A 58 10.70 -5.71 4.49
CA ASN A 58 10.08 -4.39 4.32
C ASN A 58 11.05 -3.25 4.70
N ASN A 59 12.35 -3.45 4.46
CA ASN A 59 13.39 -2.46 4.80
C ASN A 59 13.11 -1.12 4.13
N GLY A 60 13.20 -0.04 4.91
CA GLY A 60 13.00 1.34 4.45
C GLY A 60 11.56 1.72 4.14
N GLN A 61 10.59 0.81 4.32
CA GLN A 61 9.16 1.12 4.13
C GLN A 61 8.55 1.76 5.38
N HIS A 62 7.32 2.26 5.26
CA HIS A 62 6.58 2.84 6.38
C HIS A 62 5.10 2.48 6.33
N ILE A 63 4.46 2.55 7.50
CA ILE A 63 3.02 2.32 7.68
C ILE A 63 2.43 3.51 8.44
N TYR A 64 1.34 4.07 7.95
CA TYR A 64 0.46 4.98 8.67
C TYR A 64 -0.72 4.20 9.22
N TYR A 65 -1.10 4.49 10.47
CA TYR A 65 -2.19 3.83 11.18
C TYR A 65 -3.01 4.89 11.93
N ASP A 66 -4.32 4.96 11.69
CA ASP A 66 -5.17 6.00 12.28
C ASP A 66 -5.53 5.66 13.74
N VAL A 67 -5.44 6.68 14.60
CA VAL A 67 -5.73 6.60 16.04
C VAL A 67 -6.55 7.81 16.51
N ASP A 68 -7.25 8.48 15.58
CA ASP A 68 -8.11 9.63 15.87
C ASP A 68 -9.15 9.29 16.95
N ASP A 69 -9.90 8.22 16.75
CA ASP A 69 -10.98 7.77 17.66
C ASP A 69 -10.55 6.73 18.71
N VAL A 70 -9.24 6.54 18.89
CA VAL A 70 -8.69 5.50 19.77
C VAL A 70 -8.16 6.12 21.07
N ASN A 71 -8.84 5.82 22.18
CA ASN A 71 -8.45 6.31 23.51
C ASN A 71 -7.57 5.32 24.30
N GLU A 72 -7.65 4.04 23.97
CA GLU A 72 -6.85 2.99 24.61
C GLU A 72 -5.53 2.77 23.87
N PRO A 73 -4.47 2.28 24.56
CA PRO A 73 -3.24 1.92 23.89
C PRO A 73 -3.47 0.84 22.82
N ILE A 74 -2.96 1.05 21.61
CA ILE A 74 -3.01 0.01 20.57
C ILE A 74 -1.97 -1.08 20.84
N GLU A 75 -2.27 -2.30 20.45
CA GLU A 75 -1.33 -3.41 20.48
C GLU A 75 -0.64 -3.59 19.13
N VAL A 76 0.68 -3.72 19.19
CA VAL A 76 1.55 -4.04 18.07
C VAL A 76 2.26 -5.34 18.42
N LYS A 77 2.09 -6.37 17.59
CA LYS A 77 2.58 -7.72 17.88
C LYS A 77 3.57 -8.16 16.81
N ILE A 78 4.65 -8.80 17.25
CA ILE A 78 5.56 -9.57 16.39
C ILE A 78 5.52 -11.01 16.86
N ILE A 79 4.97 -11.88 16.02
CA ILE A 79 4.89 -13.32 16.24
C ILE A 79 5.98 -13.97 15.40
N ALA A 80 6.78 -14.85 16.00
CA ALA A 80 7.86 -15.57 15.34
C ALA A 80 7.86 -17.04 15.77
N THR A 81 7.31 -17.92 14.96
CA THR A 81 7.11 -19.35 15.31
C THR A 81 8.11 -20.30 14.67
N GLN A 82 8.80 -19.92 13.58
CA GLN A 82 9.70 -20.85 12.90
C GLN A 82 11.13 -20.82 13.48
N PRO A 83 11.76 -21.96 13.80
CA PRO A 83 13.17 -21.98 14.20
C PRO A 83 14.10 -21.70 13.02
N ASN A 84 15.34 -21.25 13.29
CA ASN A 84 16.42 -21.09 12.29
C ASN A 84 16.15 -20.10 11.14
N ILE A 85 15.23 -19.15 11.33
CA ILE A 85 15.09 -17.99 10.45
C ILE A 85 15.85 -16.81 11.05
N TYR A 86 16.68 -16.16 10.24
CA TYR A 86 17.31 -14.89 10.59
C TYR A 86 16.24 -13.80 10.57
N ARG A 87 16.07 -13.14 11.72
CA ARG A 87 15.12 -12.05 11.90
C ARG A 87 15.84 -10.83 12.42
N LEU A 88 15.52 -9.69 11.85
CA LEU A 88 16.05 -8.41 12.29
C LEU A 88 14.97 -7.36 12.07
N TRP A 89 14.57 -6.66 13.14
CA TRP A 89 13.65 -5.55 13.03
C TRP A 89 14.11 -4.37 13.89
N GLU A 90 13.99 -3.18 13.32
CA GLU A 90 14.23 -1.87 13.90
C GLU A 90 13.09 -0.98 13.41
N ILE A 91 12.16 -0.68 14.32
CA ILE A 91 10.93 0.06 14.01
C ILE A 91 10.94 1.35 14.82
N ARG A 92 10.81 2.48 14.14
CA ARG A 92 10.60 3.79 14.78
C ARG A 92 9.12 4.14 14.71
N ILE A 93 8.54 4.45 15.86
CA ILE A 93 7.12 4.86 15.94
C ILE A 93 7.08 6.36 16.19
N SER A 94 6.54 7.10 15.24
CA SER A 94 6.32 8.54 15.31
C SER A 94 4.84 8.83 15.50
N GLN A 95 4.50 9.75 16.42
CA GLN A 95 3.11 10.18 16.62
C GLN A 95 2.87 11.48 15.85
N ILE A 96 1.83 11.50 15.03
CA ILE A 96 1.53 12.57 14.10
C ILE A 96 0.28 13.30 14.58
N GLU A 97 0.40 14.62 14.74
CA GLU A 97 -0.72 15.51 15.03
C GLU A 97 -1.63 15.67 13.82
N PHE A 98 -2.92 15.94 14.06
CA PHE A 98 -3.94 16.08 13.03
C PHE A 98 -3.54 16.98 11.84
N LYS A 99 -2.87 18.11 12.11
CA LYS A 99 -2.42 19.07 11.07
C LYS A 99 -1.34 18.54 10.11
N HIS A 100 -0.68 17.43 10.45
CA HIS A 100 0.43 16.83 9.70
C HIS A 100 0.13 15.41 9.25
N ARG A 101 -1.12 14.97 9.40
CA ARG A 101 -1.56 13.62 9.07
C ARG A 101 -1.46 13.34 7.58
N ALA A 102 -1.19 12.08 7.23
CA ALA A 102 -1.48 11.57 5.91
C ALA A 102 -3.00 11.59 5.66
N PRO A 103 -3.45 11.65 4.39
CA PRO A 103 -4.88 11.53 4.09
C PRO A 103 -5.47 10.25 4.70
N ALA A 104 -6.76 10.28 5.04
CA ALA A 104 -7.43 9.15 5.69
C ALA A 104 -7.44 7.92 4.76
N GLY A 105 -7.28 6.73 5.34
CA GLY A 105 -7.30 5.47 4.57
C GLY A 105 -6.02 5.17 3.78
N CYS A 106 -4.96 5.96 3.95
CA CYS A 106 -3.66 5.73 3.32
C CYS A 106 -2.72 4.93 4.24
N LEU A 107 -2.37 3.71 3.85
CA LEU A 107 -1.37 2.91 4.60
C LEU A 107 0.05 3.42 4.36
N GLN A 108 0.34 3.88 3.14
CA GLN A 108 1.63 4.48 2.80
C GLN A 108 1.40 5.91 2.27
N TYR A 109 2.21 6.86 2.74
CA TYR A 109 2.15 8.24 2.28
C TYR A 109 3.52 8.77 1.87
N TYR A 110 3.67 9.10 0.59
CA TYR A 110 4.90 9.60 -0.01
C TYR A 110 4.82 11.12 -0.21
N ARG A 111 5.82 11.84 0.29
CA ARG A 111 5.86 13.31 0.29
C ARG A 111 6.91 13.90 -0.63
N GLU A 112 7.83 13.07 -1.11
CA GLU A 112 8.89 13.51 -2.01
C GLU A 112 8.35 13.65 -3.43
N PRO A 113 8.89 14.56 -4.25
CA PRO A 113 8.45 14.74 -5.63
C PRO A 113 8.82 13.55 -6.52
N SER A 114 9.84 12.78 -6.17
CA SER A 114 10.21 11.58 -6.92
C SER A 114 10.68 10.48 -5.98
N GLY A 115 10.52 9.23 -6.41
CA GLY A 115 10.92 8.10 -5.59
C GLY A 115 10.49 6.76 -6.16
N ILE A 116 10.56 5.75 -5.29
CA ILE A 116 10.15 4.38 -5.58
C ILE A 116 9.02 4.03 -4.62
N ILE A 117 7.90 3.58 -5.18
CA ILE A 117 6.74 3.05 -4.46
C ILE A 117 6.77 1.54 -4.58
N GLN A 118 6.62 0.85 -3.46
CA GLN A 118 6.62 -0.60 -3.39
C GLN A 118 5.46 -1.10 -2.54
N THR A 119 4.93 -2.26 -2.91
CA THR A 119 4.03 -3.00 -2.03
C THR A 119 4.82 -3.60 -0.87
N MET A 120 4.09 -3.92 0.21
CA MET A 120 4.64 -4.70 1.31
C MET A 120 5.18 -6.04 0.79
N ASN A 121 6.35 -6.43 1.30
CA ASN A 121 7.16 -7.59 0.95
C ASN A 121 7.64 -7.67 -0.51
N PHE A 122 7.76 -6.54 -1.22
CA PHE A 122 8.41 -6.52 -2.54
C PHE A 122 9.92 -6.80 -2.40
N ALA A 123 10.37 -7.99 -2.80
CA ALA A 123 11.78 -8.40 -2.74
C ALA A 123 12.12 -9.44 -3.81
N VAL A 124 13.41 -9.62 -4.13
CA VAL A 124 13.88 -10.56 -5.18
C VAL A 124 13.44 -12.01 -4.95
N ASN A 125 13.36 -12.44 -3.69
CA ASN A 125 12.82 -13.75 -3.30
C ASN A 125 11.52 -13.60 -2.49
N GLY A 126 10.86 -12.46 -2.68
CA GLY A 126 9.62 -12.10 -2.01
C GLY A 126 8.40 -12.72 -2.68
N ARG A 127 7.25 -12.44 -2.09
CA ARG A 127 5.94 -12.71 -2.68
C ARG A 127 4.98 -11.66 -2.11
N HIS A 128 4.08 -11.13 -2.93
CA HIS A 128 3.01 -10.28 -2.46
C HIS A 128 2.21 -10.98 -1.34
N LEU A 129 1.78 -10.19 -0.37
CA LEU A 129 1.04 -10.71 0.76
C LEU A 129 -0.42 -10.94 0.34
N ALA A 130 -1.05 -12.01 0.83
CA ALA A 130 -2.47 -12.23 0.64
C ALA A 130 -3.31 -11.28 1.50
N ASP A 131 -4.58 -11.12 1.13
CA ASP A 131 -5.59 -10.35 1.87
C ASP A 131 -5.12 -8.90 2.15
N GLN A 132 -4.52 -8.27 1.14
CA GLN A 132 -4.10 -6.86 1.23
C GLN A 132 -5.14 -5.98 0.56
N ASP A 133 -5.57 -4.94 1.26
CA ASP A 133 -6.45 -3.91 0.73
C ASP A 133 -6.04 -2.59 1.37
N TYR A 134 -5.29 -1.77 0.62
CA TYR A 134 -4.81 -0.49 1.13
C TYR A 134 -4.50 0.52 0.03
N ASN A 135 -4.52 1.80 0.41
CA ASN A 135 -4.12 2.88 -0.46
C ASN A 135 -2.68 3.34 -0.19
N ILE A 136 -1.96 3.64 -1.26
CA ILE A 136 -0.70 4.38 -1.26
C ILE A 136 -0.99 5.77 -1.79
N CYS A 137 -0.77 6.78 -0.96
CA CYS A 137 -1.10 8.16 -1.27
C CYS A 137 0.15 8.98 -1.51
N MET A 138 0.02 10.01 -2.33
CA MET A 138 1.09 10.95 -2.62
C MET A 138 0.69 12.37 -2.19
N ARG A 139 1.66 13.14 -1.68
CA ARG A 139 1.46 14.57 -1.42
C ARG A 139 1.31 15.31 -2.73
N GLN A 140 0.40 16.29 -2.75
CA GLN A 140 0.28 17.25 -3.84
C GLN A 140 1.21 18.44 -3.61
N GLU A 141 1.90 18.91 -4.65
CA GLU A 141 2.84 20.04 -4.58
C GLU A 141 2.18 21.43 -4.74
N THR A 142 0.86 21.54 -4.60
CA THR A 142 0.15 22.84 -4.66
C THR A 142 -0.23 23.36 -3.27
N ASP A 143 0.02 24.65 -3.02
CA ASP A 143 -0.43 25.41 -1.85
C ASP A 143 -1.96 25.55 -1.82
N ASP A 144 -2.68 24.48 -1.51
CA ASP A 144 -4.07 24.61 -1.05
C ASP A 144 -4.23 23.97 0.34
N PRO A 145 -4.36 24.77 1.41
CA PRO A 145 -4.61 24.28 2.75
C PRO A 145 -6.08 23.86 2.86
N GLY A 146 -6.35 22.64 2.39
CA GLY A 146 -7.48 21.84 2.82
C GLY A 146 -8.72 21.93 1.95
N SER A 147 -9.19 20.77 1.53
CA SER A 147 -10.62 20.46 1.56
C SER A 147 -10.83 18.95 1.43
N GLY A 148 -11.66 18.41 2.32
CA GLY A 148 -12.47 17.23 2.01
C GLY A 148 -11.82 15.89 2.28
N ASP A 149 -12.24 15.30 3.39
CA ASP A 149 -12.28 13.86 3.60
C ASP A 149 -13.28 13.26 2.59
N ASP A 150 -12.86 13.06 1.35
CA ASP A 150 -13.53 12.08 0.50
C ASP A 150 -12.88 10.74 0.82
N SER A 151 -13.45 10.06 1.81
CA SER A 151 -13.40 8.61 1.84
C SER A 151 -13.85 8.16 0.46
N ILE A 152 -12.90 7.70 -0.37
CA ILE A 152 -13.23 7.06 -1.64
C ILE A 152 -14.18 5.93 -1.25
N PRO A 153 -15.47 5.99 -1.63
CA PRO A 153 -16.32 4.85 -1.39
C PRO A 153 -15.70 3.72 -2.19
N LEU A 154 -15.37 2.62 -1.51
CA LEU A 154 -15.20 1.32 -2.15
C LEU A 154 -16.50 1.04 -2.88
N SER A 155 -16.63 1.52 -4.11
CA SER A 155 -17.82 1.31 -4.92
C SER A 155 -17.76 -0.13 -5.40
N ASP A 156 -18.33 -1.02 -4.58
CA ASP A 156 -18.95 -2.25 -5.05
C ASP A 156 -20.06 -1.88 -6.03
N ASP A 157 -19.76 -1.74 -7.33
CA ASP A 157 -20.77 -2.00 -8.37
C ASP A 157 -20.16 -2.33 -9.74
N VAL A 158 -20.01 -3.64 -9.95
CA VAL A 158 -20.43 -4.44 -11.12
C VAL A 158 -20.33 -3.79 -12.51
N GLY A 159 -19.16 -3.96 -13.14
CA GLY A 159 -19.01 -4.11 -14.59
C GLY A 159 -18.65 -5.56 -14.92
N GLN A 160 -19.57 -6.31 -15.52
CA GLN A 160 -19.41 -7.72 -15.87
C GLN A 160 -18.12 -8.02 -16.66
N SER A 161 -17.36 -9.00 -16.16
CA SER A 161 -16.45 -9.88 -16.93
C SER A 161 -15.06 -9.36 -17.36
N ARG A 162 -14.29 -8.70 -16.48
CA ARG A 162 -12.80 -8.63 -16.57
C ARG A 162 -12.08 -8.58 -15.20
N GLY A 163 -12.70 -9.06 -14.13
CA GLY A 163 -12.14 -8.92 -12.78
C GLY A 163 -11.02 -9.91 -12.48
N CYS A 164 -9.81 -9.42 -12.23
CA CYS A 164 -8.76 -10.22 -11.58
C CYS A 164 -8.86 -10.03 -10.07
N GLN A 165 -8.53 -11.10 -9.36
CA GLN A 165 -8.58 -11.13 -7.90
C GLN A 165 -7.49 -10.27 -7.28
N ASP A 166 -6.30 -10.31 -7.88
CA ASP A 166 -5.19 -9.41 -7.56
C ASP A 166 -5.14 -8.27 -8.58
N ARG A 167 -5.10 -7.04 -8.07
CA ARG A 167 -5.10 -5.84 -8.89
C ARG A 167 -4.40 -4.67 -8.21
N VAL A 168 -3.82 -3.82 -9.03
CA VAL A 168 -3.38 -2.49 -8.64
C VAL A 168 -4.11 -1.49 -9.52
N MET A 169 -4.75 -0.51 -8.89
CA MET A 169 -5.50 0.52 -9.58
C MET A 169 -4.79 1.86 -9.41
N LEU A 170 -4.56 2.55 -10.52
CA LEU A 170 -4.04 3.92 -10.54
C LEU A 170 -5.17 4.85 -11.00
N PRO A 171 -5.31 6.03 -10.40
CA PRO A 171 -6.29 7.01 -10.85
C PRO A 171 -5.79 7.60 -12.17
N CYS A 172 -6.67 7.78 -13.14
CA CYS A 172 -6.35 8.49 -14.37
C CYS A 172 -7.53 9.34 -14.84
N ASP A 173 -7.19 10.50 -15.40
CA ASP A 173 -8.15 11.38 -16.03
C ASP A 173 -8.48 10.87 -17.43
N ILE A 174 -9.77 10.66 -17.68
CA ILE A 174 -10.30 10.52 -19.03
C ILE A 174 -10.39 11.92 -19.65
N GLU A 175 -9.33 12.38 -20.31
CA GLU A 175 -9.53 13.42 -21.31
C GLU A 175 -10.20 12.76 -22.54
N GLU A 176 -11.48 13.05 -22.71
CA GLU A 176 -12.29 12.70 -23.88
C GLU A 176 -11.78 13.49 -25.11
N PHE A 177 -10.55 13.24 -25.58
CA PHE A 177 -10.02 13.86 -26.79
C PHE A 177 -10.37 13.01 -28.01
N ILE A 178 -11.33 13.50 -28.79
CA ILE A 178 -11.66 13.00 -30.13
C ILE A 178 -10.43 13.17 -31.04
N THR A 179 -9.55 12.17 -31.13
CA THR A 179 -8.59 12.08 -32.24
C THR A 179 -9.24 11.35 -33.42
N PRO A 180 -9.19 11.91 -34.65
CA PRO A 180 -9.68 11.24 -35.85
C PRO A 180 -8.71 10.12 -36.23
N GLY A 181 -8.89 8.96 -35.59
CA GLY A 181 -7.95 7.85 -35.70
C GLY A 181 -8.32 6.63 -34.85
N GLY A 182 -9.61 6.33 -34.70
CA GLY A 182 -10.09 4.98 -34.41
C GLY A 182 -9.68 4.33 -33.08
N GLY A 183 -10.35 4.72 -32.01
CA GLY A 183 -10.54 3.89 -30.80
C GLY A 183 -10.48 4.71 -29.51
N PRO A 184 -11.46 4.59 -28.60
CA PRO A 184 -11.29 5.12 -27.26
C PRO A 184 -10.17 4.32 -26.59
N ARG A 185 -9.03 4.94 -26.30
CA ARG A 185 -8.13 4.44 -25.27
C ARG A 185 -8.82 4.71 -23.94
N VAL A 186 -9.75 3.83 -23.60
CA VAL A 186 -10.31 3.76 -22.24
C VAL A 186 -9.12 3.49 -21.34
N CYS A 187 -8.92 4.38 -20.38
CA CYS A 187 -7.97 4.16 -19.32
C CYS A 187 -8.49 2.94 -18.53
N ASP A 188 -7.93 1.76 -18.79
CA ASP A 188 -8.32 0.54 -18.09
C ASP A 188 -7.73 0.64 -16.68
N LEU A 189 -8.50 1.21 -15.75
CA LEU A 189 -8.13 1.41 -14.35
C LEU A 189 -7.77 0.08 -13.66
N LEU A 190 -8.10 -1.05 -14.27
CA LEU A 190 -7.89 -2.39 -13.78
C LEU A 190 -6.74 -3.06 -14.54
N HIS A 191 -5.55 -3.03 -13.96
CA HIS A 191 -4.42 -3.78 -14.49
C HIS A 191 -4.23 -5.11 -13.76
N CYS A 192 -4.28 -6.18 -14.55
CA CYS A 192 -3.96 -7.53 -14.12
C CYS A 192 -2.70 -8.03 -14.81
N GLY A 193 -1.84 -8.69 -14.07
CA GLY A 193 -0.64 -9.33 -14.59
C GLY A 193 0.64 -8.51 -14.39
N ASN A 194 1.68 -8.90 -15.12
CA ASN A 194 3.06 -8.57 -14.75
C ASN A 194 3.52 -7.17 -15.21
N SER A 195 2.69 -6.44 -15.97
CA SER A 195 3.02 -5.12 -16.51
C SER A 195 1.77 -4.30 -16.77
N PHE A 196 1.86 -3.01 -16.46
CA PHE A 196 0.84 -2.01 -16.81
C PHE A 196 0.86 -1.66 -18.32
N CYS A 197 1.97 -1.88 -19.00
CA CYS A 197 2.12 -1.61 -20.43
C CYS A 197 1.99 -2.88 -21.25
N SER A 198 1.34 -2.79 -22.41
CA SER A 198 1.49 -3.79 -23.47
C SER A 198 2.95 -3.80 -23.93
N GLY A 199 3.54 -5.00 -24.11
CA GLY A 199 4.98 -5.21 -24.34
C GLY A 199 5.62 -4.54 -25.57
N SER A 200 4.90 -3.65 -26.27
CA SER A 200 5.38 -2.80 -27.36
C SER A 200 5.88 -1.42 -26.92
N ASP A 201 5.53 -0.95 -25.72
CA ASP A 201 5.80 0.43 -25.30
C ASP A 201 7.03 0.51 -24.39
N LEU A 202 8.15 0.97 -24.95
CA LEU A 202 9.39 1.25 -24.24
C LEU A 202 9.80 2.73 -24.50
N PRO A 203 9.86 3.59 -23.46
CA PRO A 203 9.65 3.31 -22.04
C PRO A 203 8.17 3.18 -21.65
N CYS A 204 7.86 2.20 -20.79
CA CYS A 204 6.54 2.06 -20.17
C CYS A 204 6.33 3.24 -19.19
N ARG A 205 5.51 4.21 -19.61
CA ARG A 205 5.19 5.42 -18.83
C ARG A 205 3.69 5.58 -18.76
N ILE A 206 3.18 5.73 -17.54
CA ILE A 206 1.79 6.06 -17.25
C ILE A 206 1.78 7.50 -16.74
N GLU A 207 0.90 8.32 -17.29
CA GLU A 207 0.70 9.71 -16.85
C GLU A 207 -0.72 9.85 -16.32
N SER A 208 -0.86 10.62 -15.25
CA SER A 208 -2.14 10.94 -14.64
C SER A 208 -2.09 12.36 -14.11
N SER A 209 -3.17 13.10 -14.34
CA SER A 209 -3.40 14.46 -13.83
C SER A 209 -4.42 14.49 -12.69
N THR A 210 -4.93 13.32 -12.27
CA THR A 210 -5.98 13.22 -11.25
C THR A 210 -5.45 13.62 -9.88
N LEU A 211 -6.22 14.47 -9.17
CA LEU A 211 -5.97 14.89 -7.80
C LEU A 211 -7.19 14.54 -6.93
N PRO A 212 -7.03 13.89 -5.75
CA PRO A 212 -5.77 13.35 -5.21
C PRO A 212 -5.28 12.10 -5.95
N PHE A 213 -3.96 11.98 -6.07
CA PHE A 213 -3.33 10.77 -6.61
C PHE A 213 -3.14 9.72 -5.50
N SER A 214 -3.90 8.62 -5.58
CA SER A 214 -3.81 7.48 -4.68
C SER A 214 -3.83 6.16 -5.46
N ILE A 215 -2.83 5.30 -5.24
CA ILE A 215 -2.78 3.95 -5.81
C ILE A 215 -3.48 3.00 -4.86
N HIS A 216 -4.45 2.25 -5.36
CA HIS A 216 -5.13 1.23 -4.59
C HIS A 216 -4.52 -0.15 -4.86
N VAL A 217 -4.08 -0.84 -3.81
CA VAL A 217 -3.52 -2.18 -3.87
C VAL A 217 -4.54 -3.15 -3.29
N GLN A 218 -4.98 -4.11 -4.10
CA GLN A 218 -5.88 -5.15 -3.66
C GLN A 218 -5.34 -6.52 -4.09
N PHE A 219 -4.89 -7.30 -3.10
CA PHE A 219 -4.51 -8.70 -3.29
C PHE A 219 -5.52 -9.57 -2.56
N GLY A 220 -6.10 -10.49 -3.32
CA GLY A 220 -7.17 -11.33 -2.85
C GLY A 220 -6.71 -12.43 -1.89
N PRO A 221 -7.63 -13.35 -1.58
CA PRO A 221 -7.39 -14.41 -0.62
C PRO A 221 -6.31 -15.39 -1.05
N ALA A 222 -5.83 -16.11 -0.05
CA ALA A 222 -4.89 -17.22 -0.09
C ALA A 222 -5.29 -18.37 -1.05
N ILE A 223 -5.13 -18.19 -2.36
CA ILE A 223 -5.35 -19.26 -3.34
C ILE A 223 -4.02 -19.94 -3.68
N ALA A 224 -3.97 -21.26 -3.50
CA ALA A 224 -2.74 -22.07 -3.51
C ALA A 224 -2.12 -22.34 -4.90
N GLU A 225 -2.70 -21.80 -5.98
CA GLU A 225 -2.54 -22.33 -7.34
C GLU A 225 -1.62 -21.49 -8.26
N GLU A 226 -1.23 -20.28 -7.87
CA GLU A 226 -0.40 -19.43 -8.74
C GLU A 226 1.11 -19.66 -8.60
N SER A 227 1.81 -19.60 -9.74
CA SER A 227 3.27 -19.72 -9.85
C SER A 227 3.96 -18.74 -8.88
N PRO A 228 4.74 -19.22 -7.90
CA PRO A 228 5.36 -18.35 -6.90
C PRO A 228 6.38 -17.37 -7.46
N GLU A 229 6.88 -17.62 -8.68
CA GLU A 229 8.00 -16.89 -9.27
C GLU A 229 7.57 -15.58 -9.96
N ASP A 230 6.27 -15.36 -10.17
CA ASP A 230 5.73 -14.19 -10.90
C ASP A 230 4.98 -13.18 -10.01
N ASN A 231 4.75 -13.48 -8.72
CA ASN A 231 3.88 -12.68 -7.85
C ASN A 231 4.66 -11.90 -6.78
N LEU A 232 5.63 -11.08 -7.20
CA LEU A 232 6.48 -10.28 -6.28
C LEU A 232 5.74 -9.06 -5.68
N GLY A 233 4.64 -8.64 -6.31
CA GLY A 233 3.94 -7.39 -6.01
C GLY A 233 4.33 -6.27 -6.97
N MET A 234 4.16 -5.02 -6.54
CA MET A 234 4.37 -3.85 -7.39
C MET A 234 5.61 -3.06 -6.94
N CYS A 235 6.38 -2.57 -7.91
CA CYS A 235 7.44 -1.59 -7.72
C CYS A 235 7.37 -0.54 -8.84
N LEU A 236 7.01 0.69 -8.50
CA LEU A 236 6.89 1.80 -9.44
C LEU A 236 7.91 2.88 -9.11
N LYS A 237 8.52 3.44 -10.15
CA LYS A 237 9.25 4.70 -10.05
C LYS A 237 8.29 5.83 -10.41
N TYR A 238 8.18 6.84 -9.57
CA TYR A 238 7.34 8.01 -9.82
C TYR A 238 8.18 9.29 -9.83
N ASP A 239 7.67 10.28 -10.55
CA ASP A 239 8.22 11.63 -10.65
C ASP A 239 7.06 12.61 -10.86
N GLN A 240 6.79 13.44 -9.86
CA GLN A 240 5.76 14.47 -9.90
C GLN A 240 6.29 15.67 -10.67
N GLN A 241 5.56 16.06 -11.71
CA GLN A 241 5.83 17.29 -12.44
C GLN A 241 5.02 18.43 -11.82
N ALA A 242 5.63 19.60 -11.69
CA ALA A 242 4.90 20.80 -11.30
C ALA A 242 3.80 21.08 -12.34
N CYS A 243 2.57 21.30 -11.90
CA CYS A 243 1.50 21.78 -12.75
C CYS A 243 1.91 23.18 -13.26
N VAL A 244 2.22 23.29 -14.54
CA VAL A 244 2.41 24.60 -15.18
C VAL A 244 1.01 25.16 -15.43
N VAL A 245 0.55 26.03 -14.54
CA VAL A 245 -0.70 26.80 -14.69
C VAL A 245 -0.49 27.94 -15.67
#